data_AF-A0A0S4XIE7-F1
#
_entry.id   AF-A0A0S4XIE7-F1
#
_cell.length_a   1.000
_cell.length_b   1.000
_cell.length_c   1.000
_cell.angle_alpha   90.00
_cell.angle_beta   90.00
_cell.angle_gamma   90.00
#
_symmetry.space_group_name_H-M   'P 1'
#
loop_
_entity.id
_entity.type
_entity.pdbx_description
1 polymer ?
#
loop_
_entity_poly.entity_id
_entity_poly.type
_entity_poly.pdbx_seq_one_letter_code
_entity_poly.pdbx_strand_id
1 'polypeptide(L)'
;MSDEDAFVMSLTENIARRQCRPLERLAGIRQLQDQGYTPKVIAEKTGLTPTYVQGILTLLRQGEERLVVAVEKGLVPLNAALTIVGAGNDDTEIQAALQEAYESGKLRGKQLMNARRVIERRKALGRSAARNMTHKSAAVTTSSLVRTYEREVERQKAMVRKAEFTQQRLLFVVGALRQLFADENFVNLLRAEGLASLPKYLAERVWPIGSGT
;
A
#
# COMPACT_ATOMS: atom_id res chain seq x y z
N MET A 1 -18.35 -41.95 -29.92
CA MET A 1 -18.40 -40.86 -28.93
C MET A 1 -19.58 -40.00 -29.30
N SER A 2 -20.62 -40.07 -28.49
CA SER A 2 -21.85 -39.29 -28.69
C SER A 2 -21.69 -37.91 -28.04
N ASP A 3 -22.57 -36.97 -28.37
CA ASP A 3 -22.65 -35.67 -27.67
C ASP A 3 -22.81 -35.83 -26.15
N GLU A 4 -23.39 -36.95 -25.71
CA GLU A 4 -23.52 -37.32 -24.29
C GLU A 4 -22.16 -37.57 -23.63
N ASP A 5 -21.22 -38.26 -24.31
CA ASP A 5 -19.86 -38.46 -23.80
C ASP A 5 -19.07 -37.16 -23.77
N ALA A 6 -19.28 -36.28 -24.76
CA ALA A 6 -18.64 -34.96 -24.82
C ALA A 6 -19.15 -34.01 -23.72
N PHE A 7 -20.44 -34.09 -23.39
CA PHE A 7 -21.06 -33.33 -22.30
C PHE A 7 -20.59 -33.81 -20.92
N VAL A 8 -20.50 -35.12 -20.71
CA VAL A 8 -19.99 -35.70 -19.45
C VAL A 8 -18.51 -35.32 -19.25
N MET A 9 -17.70 -35.26 -20.32
CA MET A 9 -16.32 -34.76 -20.26
C MET A 9 -16.25 -33.28 -19.88
N SER A 10 -17.10 -32.43 -20.46
CA SER A 10 -17.21 -30.99 -20.11
C SER A 10 -17.62 -30.74 -18.65
N LEU A 11 -18.44 -31.63 -18.06
CA LEU A 11 -18.86 -31.57 -16.66
C LEU A 11 -17.73 -32.00 -15.69
N THR A 12 -16.99 -33.06 -16.02
CA THR A 12 -15.80 -33.47 -15.26
C THR A 12 -14.68 -32.41 -15.29
N GLU A 13 -14.60 -31.67 -16.40
CA GLU A 13 -13.69 -30.54 -16.65
C GLU A 13 -14.05 -29.25 -15.87
N ASN A 14 -15.33 -29.05 -15.51
CA ASN A 14 -15.80 -27.87 -14.76
C ASN A 14 -15.59 -28.02 -13.24
N ILE A 15 -15.66 -29.25 -12.71
CA ILE A 15 -15.75 -29.53 -11.27
C ILE A 15 -14.40 -29.89 -10.63
N ALA A 16 -13.52 -30.62 -11.32
CA ALA A 16 -12.15 -30.86 -10.85
C ALA A 16 -11.25 -29.61 -10.98
N ARG A 17 -11.57 -28.71 -11.92
CA ARG A 17 -10.77 -27.54 -12.29
C ARG A 17 -11.12 -26.28 -11.49
N ARG A 18 -12.30 -26.24 -10.86
CA ARG A 18 -12.55 -25.47 -9.62
C ARG A 18 -11.73 -26.07 -8.47
N GLN A 19 -10.42 -25.93 -8.58
CA GLN A 19 -9.53 -25.51 -7.52
C GLN A 19 -9.87 -26.10 -6.15
N CYS A 20 -9.38 -27.31 -5.90
CA CYS A 20 -9.11 -27.85 -4.58
C CYS A 20 -8.80 -26.71 -3.61
N ARG A 21 -9.62 -26.56 -2.57
CA ARG A 21 -9.63 -25.35 -1.73
C ARG A 21 -8.20 -25.03 -1.32
N PRO A 22 -7.80 -23.76 -1.26
CA PRO A 22 -6.48 -23.44 -0.73
C PRO A 22 -6.26 -24.02 0.68
N LEU A 23 -7.33 -24.21 1.44
CA LEU A 23 -7.35 -24.96 2.71
C LEU A 23 -7.14 -26.48 2.57
N GLU A 24 -7.66 -27.13 1.53
CA GLU A 24 -7.49 -28.57 1.29
C GLU A 24 -6.06 -28.89 0.87
N ARG A 25 -5.42 -28.02 0.09
CA ARG A 25 -4.00 -28.15 -0.27
C ARG A 25 -3.10 -28.07 0.97
N LEU A 26 -3.40 -27.14 1.88
CA LEU A 26 -2.71 -27.04 3.18
C LEU A 26 -2.98 -28.23 4.09
N ALA A 27 -4.21 -28.75 4.10
CA ALA A 27 -4.57 -29.96 4.84
C ALA A 27 -3.79 -31.17 4.31
N GLY A 28 -3.61 -31.29 2.99
CA GLY A 28 -2.77 -32.32 2.38
C GLY A 28 -1.29 -32.19 2.77
N ILE A 29 -0.74 -30.98 2.79
CA ILE A 29 0.64 -30.74 3.27
C ILE A 29 0.78 -31.11 4.75
N ARG A 30 -0.19 -30.74 5.60
CA ARG A 30 -0.20 -31.09 7.03
C ARG A 30 -0.29 -32.60 7.23
N GLN A 31 -1.18 -33.28 6.52
CA GLN A 31 -1.34 -34.73 6.60
C GLN A 31 -0.08 -35.48 6.16
N LEU A 32 0.60 -35.03 5.10
CA LEU A 32 1.86 -35.62 4.67
C LEU A 32 2.99 -35.37 5.69
N GLN A 33 2.98 -34.22 6.38
CA GLN A 33 3.90 -33.97 7.49
C GLN A 33 3.62 -34.91 8.67
N ASP A 34 2.35 -35.09 9.05
CA ASP A 34 1.95 -35.96 10.16
C ASP A 34 2.30 -37.44 9.89
N GLN A 35 2.35 -37.82 8.62
CA GLN A 35 2.84 -39.14 8.16
C GLN A 35 4.37 -39.27 8.16
N GLY A 36 5.11 -38.23 8.58
CA GLY A 36 6.57 -38.26 8.72
C GLY A 36 7.34 -38.01 7.43
N TYR A 37 6.69 -37.57 6.35
CA TYR A 37 7.41 -37.27 5.10
C TYR A 37 8.27 -36.00 5.24
N THR A 38 9.45 -36.03 4.64
CA THR A 38 10.34 -34.86 4.62
C THR A 38 9.80 -33.78 3.67
N PRO A 39 10.06 -32.49 3.92
CA PRO A 39 9.59 -31.39 3.08
C PRO A 39 9.94 -31.55 1.58
N LYS A 40 11.07 -32.19 1.28
CA LYS A 40 11.49 -32.51 -0.10
C LYS A 40 10.55 -33.53 -0.76
N VAL A 41 10.22 -34.60 -0.06
CA VAL A 41 9.30 -35.65 -0.56
C VAL A 41 7.88 -35.09 -0.67
N ILE A 42 7.47 -34.21 0.24
CA ILE A 42 6.17 -33.52 0.15
C ILE A 42 6.13 -32.61 -1.08
N ALA A 43 7.19 -31.86 -1.35
CA ALA A 43 7.31 -31.01 -2.54
C ALA A 43 7.20 -31.81 -3.84
N GLU A 44 7.89 -32.95 -3.93
CA GLU A 44 7.80 -33.87 -5.07
C GLU A 44 6.38 -34.45 -5.25
N LYS A 45 5.73 -34.86 -4.15
CA LYS A 45 4.37 -35.42 -4.19
C LYS A 45 3.28 -34.38 -4.49
N THR A 46 3.51 -33.12 -4.15
CA THR A 46 2.53 -32.03 -4.30
C THR A 46 2.79 -31.14 -5.52
N GLY A 47 3.93 -31.29 -6.19
CA GLY A 47 4.34 -30.45 -7.32
C GLY A 47 4.70 -29.02 -6.93
N LEU A 48 5.05 -28.78 -5.65
CA LEU A 48 5.39 -27.46 -5.12
C LEU A 48 6.91 -27.32 -4.96
N THR A 49 7.39 -26.09 -4.78
CA THR A 49 8.80 -25.87 -4.46
C THR A 49 9.09 -26.26 -3.01
N PRO A 50 10.25 -26.88 -2.72
CA PRO A 50 10.61 -27.28 -1.36
C PRO A 50 10.70 -26.09 -0.40
N THR A 51 11.08 -24.91 -0.91
CA THR A 51 11.09 -23.65 -0.15
C THR A 51 9.69 -23.20 0.26
N TYR A 52 8.71 -23.34 -0.64
CA TYR A 52 7.32 -23.03 -0.35
C TYR A 52 6.75 -23.97 0.71
N VAL A 53 6.93 -25.28 0.53
CA VAL A 53 6.48 -26.30 1.48
C VAL A 53 7.09 -26.05 2.86
N GLN A 54 8.40 -25.80 2.94
CA GLN A 54 9.09 -25.50 4.20
C GLN A 54 8.51 -24.25 4.89
N GLY A 55 8.22 -23.19 4.14
CA GLY A 55 7.62 -21.98 4.67
C GLY A 55 6.21 -22.23 5.23
N ILE A 56 5.38 -22.94 4.49
CA ILE A 56 4.02 -23.31 4.93
C ILE A 56 4.06 -24.19 6.19
N LEU A 57 4.93 -25.20 6.24
CA LEU A 57 5.12 -26.06 7.42
C LEU A 57 5.59 -25.28 8.65
N THR A 58 6.38 -24.22 8.44
CA THR A 58 6.85 -23.34 9.52
C THR A 58 5.69 -22.53 10.10
N LEU A 59 4.85 -21.93 9.24
CA LEU A 59 3.65 -21.22 9.67
C LEU A 59 2.66 -22.16 10.38
N LEU A 60 2.47 -23.38 9.87
CA LEU A 60 1.57 -24.38 10.49
C LEU A 60 2.08 -24.83 11.87
N ARG A 61 3.39 -25.06 12.04
CA ARG A 61 3.99 -25.40 13.35
C ARG A 61 3.81 -24.31 14.39
N GLN A 62 3.81 -23.04 13.98
CA GLN A 62 3.60 -21.90 14.87
C GLN A 62 2.11 -21.60 15.14
N GLY A 63 1.20 -22.40 14.59
CA GLY A 63 -0.24 -22.26 14.74
C GLY A 63 -0.83 -21.09 13.96
N GLU A 64 -0.11 -20.57 12.95
CA GLU A 64 -0.44 -19.35 12.21
C GLU A 64 -1.38 -19.59 11.04
N GLU A 65 -2.48 -20.29 11.31
CA GLU A 65 -3.46 -20.70 10.31
C GLU A 65 -4.01 -19.52 9.51
N ARG A 66 -4.25 -18.38 10.16
CA ARG A 66 -4.76 -17.18 9.49
C ARG A 66 -3.79 -16.59 8.47
N LEU A 67 -2.49 -16.60 8.76
CA LEU A 67 -1.47 -16.17 7.81
C LEU A 67 -1.35 -17.16 6.66
N VAL A 68 -1.44 -18.46 6.93
CA VAL A 68 -1.42 -19.48 5.88
C VAL A 68 -2.59 -19.29 4.90
N VAL A 69 -3.80 -19.03 5.41
CA VAL A 69 -4.97 -18.71 4.57
C VAL A 69 -4.77 -17.43 3.76
N ALA A 70 -4.10 -16.42 4.31
CA ALA A 70 -3.83 -15.18 3.60
C ALA A 70 -2.80 -15.36 2.46
N VAL A 71 -1.79 -16.21 2.68
CA VAL A 71 -0.78 -16.57 1.67
C VAL A 71 -1.42 -17.33 0.52
N GLU A 72 -2.22 -18.33 0.83
CA GLU A 72 -2.93 -19.13 -0.15
C GLU A 72 -3.94 -18.33 -0.99
N LYS A 73 -4.56 -17.30 -0.41
CA LYS A 73 -5.44 -16.37 -1.15
C LYS A 73 -4.67 -15.34 -1.99
N GLY A 74 -3.34 -15.38 -2.00
CA GLY A 74 -2.50 -14.40 -2.67
C GLY A 74 -2.57 -12.98 -2.07
N LEU A 75 -3.10 -12.86 -0.86
CA LEU A 75 -3.27 -11.56 -0.19
C LEU A 75 -1.95 -11.06 0.41
N VAL A 76 -1.11 -11.99 0.86
CA VAL A 76 0.18 -11.74 1.50
C VAL A 76 1.21 -12.71 0.90
N PRO A 77 2.40 -12.25 0.48
CA PRO A 77 3.45 -13.15 0.00
C PRO A 77 4.01 -14.00 1.15
N LEU A 78 4.42 -15.25 0.85
CA LEU A 78 4.94 -16.20 1.85
C LEU A 78 6.12 -15.63 2.65
N ASN A 79 7.05 -14.93 1.98
CA ASN A 79 8.21 -14.31 2.64
C ASN A 79 7.81 -13.26 3.67
N ALA A 80 6.73 -12.50 3.40
CA ALA A 80 6.17 -11.54 4.34
C ALA A 80 5.48 -12.24 5.51
N ALA A 81 4.75 -13.33 5.24
CA ALA A 81 4.15 -14.11 6.31
C ALA A 81 5.21 -14.68 7.27
N LEU A 82 6.33 -15.19 6.75
CA LEU A 82 7.42 -15.72 7.57
C LEU A 82 8.09 -14.64 8.43
N THR A 83 8.31 -13.44 7.89
CA THR A 83 8.86 -12.29 8.65
C THR A 83 7.89 -11.82 9.74
N ILE A 84 6.59 -11.77 9.45
CA ILE A 84 5.55 -11.43 10.44
C ILE A 84 5.52 -12.44 11.59
N VAL A 85 5.74 -13.74 11.32
CA VAL A 85 5.79 -14.73 12.40
C VAL A 85 7.11 -14.69 13.16
N GLY A 86 8.22 -14.40 12.47
CA GLY A 86 9.52 -14.15 13.12
C GLY A 86 9.48 -13.01 14.13
N ALA A 87 8.72 -11.95 13.84
CA ALA A 87 8.49 -10.80 14.71
C ALA A 87 7.52 -11.07 15.90
N GLY A 88 7.08 -12.32 16.10
CA GLY A 88 6.30 -12.71 17.27
C GLY A 88 4.94 -12.00 17.39
N ASN A 89 4.71 -11.43 18.58
CA ASN A 89 3.49 -10.69 18.96
C ASN A 89 3.78 -9.21 19.28
N ASP A 90 5.03 -8.76 19.18
CA ASP A 90 5.41 -7.40 19.56
C ASP A 90 5.08 -6.42 18.44
N ASP A 91 4.26 -5.42 18.75
CA ASP A 91 3.74 -4.47 17.77
C ASP A 91 4.86 -3.69 17.06
N THR A 92 5.92 -3.37 17.79
CA THR A 92 7.11 -2.69 17.30
C THR A 92 7.89 -3.55 16.31
N GLU A 93 8.09 -4.83 16.64
CA GLU A 93 8.80 -5.77 15.77
C GLU A 93 8.00 -6.10 14.52
N ILE A 94 6.67 -6.24 14.63
CA ILE A 94 5.79 -6.48 13.50
C ILE A 94 5.78 -5.27 12.56
N GLN A 95 5.80 -4.05 13.09
CA GLN A 95 5.91 -2.83 12.27
C GLN A 95 7.27 -2.73 11.58
N ALA A 96 8.37 -3.03 12.29
CA ALA A 96 9.70 -3.07 11.70
C ALA A 96 9.79 -4.10 10.56
N ALA A 97 9.25 -5.31 10.76
CA ALA A 97 9.20 -6.35 9.74
C ALA A 97 8.37 -5.95 8.51
N LEU A 98 7.25 -5.24 8.70
CA LEU A 98 6.45 -4.70 7.59
C LEU A 98 7.20 -3.60 6.82
N GLN A 99 7.92 -2.74 7.53
CA GLN A 99 8.72 -1.68 6.94
C GLN A 99 9.90 -2.24 6.13
N GLU A 100 10.64 -3.21 6.68
CA GLU A 100 11.71 -3.90 5.96
C GLU A 100 11.17 -4.61 4.71
N ALA A 101 10.00 -5.24 4.79
CA ALA A 101 9.36 -5.87 3.65
C ALA A 101 8.90 -4.85 2.58
N TYR A 102 8.59 -3.61 2.98
CA TYR A 102 8.28 -2.52 2.07
C TYR A 102 9.52 -1.97 1.36
N GLU A 103 10.59 -1.71 2.12
CA GLU A 103 11.88 -1.22 1.63
C GLU A 103 12.53 -2.22 0.68
N SER A 104 12.51 -3.51 1.02
CA SER A 104 12.96 -4.60 0.15
C SER A 104 12.04 -4.89 -1.05
N GLY A 105 10.90 -4.20 -1.16
CA GLY A 105 9.95 -4.33 -2.26
C GLY A 105 9.11 -5.62 -2.26
N LYS A 106 9.24 -6.46 -1.22
CA LYS A 106 8.48 -7.71 -1.06
C LYS A 106 6.99 -7.47 -0.74
N LEU A 107 6.65 -6.30 -0.21
CA LEU A 107 5.29 -5.87 0.11
C LEU A 107 5.04 -4.45 -0.41
N ARG A 108 4.16 -4.28 -1.40
CA ARG A 108 3.77 -2.95 -1.91
C ARG A 108 2.26 -2.84 -2.17
N GLY A 109 1.74 -1.61 -2.07
CA GLY A 109 0.36 -1.28 -2.41
C GLY A 109 -0.68 -2.17 -1.72
N LYS A 110 -1.49 -2.88 -2.52
CA LYS A 110 -2.61 -3.71 -2.05
C LYS A 110 -2.17 -4.85 -1.12
N GLN A 111 -1.00 -5.44 -1.35
CA GLN A 111 -0.49 -6.54 -0.51
C GLN A 111 -0.08 -6.06 0.88
N LEU A 112 0.52 -4.87 1.00
CA LEU A 112 0.83 -4.24 2.28
C LEU A 112 -0.46 -4.00 3.10
N MET A 113 -1.49 -3.46 2.45
CA MET A 113 -2.78 -3.21 3.09
C MET A 113 -3.46 -4.50 3.56
N ASN A 114 -3.36 -5.56 2.76
CA ASN A 114 -3.88 -6.88 3.13
C ASN A 114 -3.10 -7.51 4.28
N ALA A 115 -1.77 -7.44 4.28
CA ALA A 115 -0.91 -7.93 5.36
C ALA A 115 -1.27 -7.24 6.68
N ARG A 116 -1.41 -5.91 6.66
CA ARG A 116 -1.83 -5.13 7.83
C ARG A 116 -3.21 -5.55 8.33
N ARG A 117 -4.19 -5.76 7.45
CA ARG A 117 -5.53 -6.24 7.84
C ARG A 117 -5.49 -7.63 8.47
N VAL A 118 -4.62 -8.52 7.97
CA VAL A 118 -4.46 -9.87 8.51
C VAL A 118 -3.82 -9.82 9.91
N ILE A 119 -2.84 -8.94 10.12
CA ILE A 119 -2.21 -8.71 11.43
C ILE A 119 -3.22 -8.15 12.45
N GLU A 120 -4.00 -7.14 12.07
CA GLU A 120 -5.04 -6.58 12.96
C GLU A 120 -6.06 -7.65 13.37
N ARG A 121 -6.47 -8.50 12.43
CA ARG A 121 -7.31 -9.66 12.77
C ARG A 121 -6.57 -10.60 13.71
N ARG A 122 -5.32 -10.97 13.41
CA ARG A 122 -4.46 -11.85 14.22
C ARG A 122 -4.40 -11.39 15.67
N LYS A 123 -4.29 -10.08 15.93
CA LYS A 123 -4.39 -9.50 17.27
C LYS A 123 -5.78 -9.66 17.88
N ALA A 124 -6.83 -9.28 17.15
CA ALA A 124 -8.20 -9.27 17.69
C ALA A 124 -8.79 -10.66 17.97
N LEU A 125 -8.44 -11.67 17.18
CA LEU A 125 -9.10 -13.00 17.19
C LEU A 125 -8.13 -14.17 17.41
N GLY A 126 -6.84 -13.88 17.64
CA GLY A 126 -5.78 -14.90 17.74
C GLY A 126 -5.35 -15.49 16.40
N ARG A 127 -4.49 -16.51 16.45
CA ARG A 127 -3.79 -17.09 15.29
C ARG A 127 -4.63 -18.08 14.46
N SER A 128 -5.64 -18.70 15.09
CA SER A 128 -6.49 -19.70 14.45
C SER A 128 -7.43 -19.10 13.40
N ALA A 129 -7.67 -19.84 12.32
CA ALA A 129 -8.62 -19.48 11.28
C ALA A 129 -10.07 -19.85 11.63
N ALA A 130 -10.31 -20.66 12.66
CA ALA A 130 -11.65 -21.15 13.03
C ALA A 130 -12.55 -20.08 13.68
N ARG A 131 -11.95 -19.11 14.38
CA ARG A 131 -12.66 -17.94 14.91
C ARG A 131 -12.90 -16.91 13.81
N ASN A 132 -14.02 -17.06 13.11
CA ASN A 132 -14.56 -15.97 12.30
C ASN A 132 -15.17 -14.91 13.22
N MET A 133 -14.88 -13.63 12.96
CA MET A 133 -15.76 -12.56 13.44
C MET A 133 -17.16 -12.88 12.95
N THR A 134 -18.12 -13.01 13.87
CA THR A 134 -19.53 -12.93 13.51
C THR A 134 -19.68 -11.67 12.67
N HIS A 135 -20.13 -11.83 11.43
CA HIS A 135 -20.29 -10.74 10.47
C HIS A 135 -21.34 -9.75 11.00
N LYS A 136 -20.98 -8.90 11.95
CA LYS A 136 -21.46 -7.52 11.91
C LYS A 136 -20.60 -6.85 10.87
N SER A 137 -21.23 -6.52 9.75
CA SER A 137 -20.77 -5.50 8.83
C SER A 137 -20.48 -4.22 9.61
N ALA A 138 -19.29 -4.12 10.19
CA ALA A 138 -18.67 -2.84 10.46
C ALA A 138 -18.13 -2.39 9.10
N ALA A 139 -18.93 -1.60 8.39
CA ALA A 139 -18.53 -0.82 7.22
C ALA A 139 -17.48 0.27 7.56
N VAL A 140 -16.61 0.00 8.53
CA VAL A 140 -15.61 0.87 9.13
C VAL A 140 -14.50 -0.11 9.50
N THR A 141 -13.33 -0.15 8.83
CA THR A 141 -12.10 0.42 9.42
C THR A 141 -10.93 0.43 8.41
N THR A 142 -11.08 -0.05 7.16
CA THR A 142 -10.01 0.05 6.13
C THR A 142 -10.27 1.05 5.01
N SER A 143 -11.54 1.33 4.70
CA SER A 143 -11.88 2.45 3.81
C SER A 143 -11.61 3.80 4.48
N SER A 144 -11.75 3.91 5.81
CA SER A 144 -11.55 5.17 6.53
C SER A 144 -10.10 5.64 6.47
N LEU A 145 -9.13 4.75 6.74
CA LEU A 145 -7.70 5.12 6.73
C LEU A 145 -7.15 5.39 5.32
N VAL A 146 -7.57 4.60 4.33
CA VAL A 146 -7.23 4.85 2.93
C VAL A 146 -7.85 6.17 2.48
N ARG A 147 -9.11 6.43 2.84
CA ARG A 147 -9.79 7.69 2.52
C ARG A 147 -9.19 8.90 3.24
N THR A 148 -8.69 8.75 4.47
CA THR A 148 -7.95 9.82 5.15
C THR A 148 -6.60 10.06 4.48
N TYR A 149 -5.89 9.00 4.08
CA TYR A 149 -4.63 9.15 3.36
C TYR A 149 -4.82 9.76 1.97
N GLU A 150 -5.79 9.28 1.19
CA GLU A 150 -6.17 9.85 -0.11
C GLU A 150 -6.60 11.31 0.03
N ARG A 151 -7.37 11.67 1.07
CA ARG A 151 -7.71 13.07 1.37
C ARG A 151 -6.48 13.91 1.70
N GLU A 152 -5.53 13.38 2.46
CA GLU A 152 -4.31 14.10 2.81
C GLU A 152 -3.44 14.33 1.58
N VAL A 153 -3.31 13.31 0.72
CA VAL A 153 -2.62 13.43 -0.57
C VAL A 153 -3.33 14.43 -1.49
N GLU A 154 -4.65 14.40 -1.58
CA GLU A 154 -5.44 15.37 -2.35
C GLU A 154 -5.23 16.80 -1.82
N ARG A 155 -5.22 16.95 -0.49
CA ARG A 155 -4.96 18.23 0.19
C ARG A 155 -3.56 18.75 -0.11
N GLN A 156 -2.54 17.89 -0.05
CA GLN A 156 -1.16 18.25 -0.40
C GLN A 156 -1.05 18.66 -1.87
N LYS A 157 -1.64 17.88 -2.80
CA LYS A 157 -1.68 18.23 -4.22
C LYS A 157 -2.41 19.54 -4.49
N ALA A 158 -3.50 19.82 -3.77
CA ALA A 158 -4.21 21.09 -3.88
C ALA A 158 -3.37 22.26 -3.33
N MET A 159 -2.64 22.04 -2.23
CA MET A 159 -1.74 23.04 -1.65
C MET A 159 -0.60 23.39 -2.61
N VAL A 160 0.04 22.38 -3.21
CA VAL A 160 1.10 22.57 -4.21
C VAL A 160 0.57 23.35 -5.42
N ARG A 161 -0.57 22.92 -6.01
CA ARG A 161 -1.18 23.64 -7.13
C ARG A 161 -1.55 25.08 -6.79
N LYS A 162 -2.07 25.34 -5.59
CA LYS A 162 -2.39 26.69 -5.14
C LYS A 162 -1.12 27.52 -4.96
N ALA A 163 -0.06 26.95 -4.39
CA ALA A 163 1.23 27.62 -4.23
C ALA A 163 1.84 27.96 -5.59
N GLU A 164 1.88 27.01 -6.53
CA GLU A 164 2.34 27.21 -7.91
C GLU A 164 1.56 28.33 -8.60
N PHE A 165 0.23 28.31 -8.51
CA PHE A 165 -0.62 29.36 -9.08
C PHE A 165 -0.33 30.74 -8.47
N THR A 166 -0.21 30.81 -7.13
CA THR A 166 0.13 32.08 -6.47
C THR A 166 1.53 32.58 -6.84
N GLN A 167 2.50 31.67 -7.01
CA GLN A 167 3.86 32.02 -7.42
C GLN A 167 3.88 32.53 -8.86
N GLN A 168 3.19 31.85 -9.79
CA GLN A 168 3.07 32.31 -11.18
C GLN A 168 2.45 33.70 -11.24
N ARG A 169 1.37 33.95 -10.49
CA ARG A 169 0.70 35.25 -10.46
C ARG A 169 1.56 36.34 -9.82
N LEU A 170 2.31 36.00 -8.76
CA LEU A 170 3.27 36.90 -8.14
C LEU A 170 4.41 37.25 -9.10
N LEU A 171 4.95 36.28 -9.83
CA LEU A 171 5.98 36.51 -10.84
C LEU A 171 5.47 37.41 -11.97
N PHE A 172 4.23 37.20 -12.43
CA PHE A 172 3.59 38.08 -13.41
C PHE A 172 3.47 39.52 -12.91
N VAL A 173 2.96 39.72 -11.69
CA VAL A 173 2.83 41.05 -11.09
C VAL A 173 4.20 41.72 -10.91
N VAL A 174 5.20 41.00 -10.39
CA VAL A 174 6.57 41.52 -10.24
C VAL A 174 7.16 41.89 -11.60
N GLY A 175 6.95 41.08 -12.65
CA GLY A 175 7.40 41.38 -14.00
C GLY A 175 6.75 42.63 -14.58
N ALA A 176 5.43 42.76 -14.45
CA ALA A 176 4.70 43.94 -14.90
C ALA A 176 5.13 45.21 -14.15
N LEU A 177 5.30 45.13 -12.83
CA LEU A 177 5.79 46.25 -12.02
C LEU A 177 7.22 46.64 -12.40
N ARG A 178 8.11 45.68 -12.66
CA ARG A 178 9.46 45.98 -13.17
C ARG A 178 9.42 46.73 -14.49
N GLN A 179 8.53 46.35 -15.41
CA GLN A 179 8.38 47.04 -16.68
C GLN A 179 7.79 48.45 -16.51
N LEU A 180 6.80 48.61 -15.63
CA LEU A 180 6.18 49.92 -15.35
C LEU A 180 7.15 50.88 -14.65
N PHE A 181 7.95 50.40 -13.69
CA PHE A 181 8.94 51.23 -13.00
C PHE A 181 10.20 51.50 -13.82
N ALA A 182 10.38 50.84 -14.96
CA ALA A 182 11.43 51.22 -15.91
C ALA A 182 11.12 52.54 -16.64
N ASP A 183 9.85 53.01 -16.60
CA ASP A 183 9.45 54.30 -17.17
C ASP A 183 9.57 55.42 -16.11
N GLU A 184 10.53 56.32 -16.31
CA GLU A 184 10.77 57.45 -15.41
C GLU A 184 9.58 58.42 -15.33
N ASN A 185 8.79 58.58 -16.40
CA ASN A 185 7.61 59.44 -16.39
C ASN A 185 6.53 58.88 -15.45
N PHE A 186 6.35 57.56 -15.45
CA PHE A 186 5.42 56.86 -14.57
C PHE A 186 5.84 56.98 -13.10
N VAL A 187 7.12 56.83 -12.80
CA VAL A 187 7.66 57.00 -11.43
C VAL A 187 7.48 58.43 -10.93
N ASN A 188 7.75 59.43 -11.78
CA ASN A 188 7.59 60.84 -11.43
C ASN A 188 6.12 61.20 -11.14
N LEU A 189 5.19 60.66 -11.93
CA LEU A 189 3.75 60.83 -11.70
C LEU A 189 3.30 60.20 -10.38
N LEU A 190 3.75 58.97 -10.07
CA LEU A 190 3.44 58.32 -8.79
C LEU A 190 3.96 59.09 -7.58
N ARG A 191 5.12 59.76 -7.71
CA ARG A 191 5.67 60.62 -6.65
C ARG A 191 4.84 61.89 -6.46
N ALA A 192 4.39 62.52 -7.56
CA ALA A 192 3.53 63.70 -7.51
C ALA A 192 2.17 63.40 -6.87
N GLU A 193 1.61 62.22 -7.13
CA GLU A 193 0.31 61.78 -6.59
C GLU A 193 0.41 61.09 -5.21
N GLY A 194 1.60 61.03 -4.60
CA GLY A 194 1.79 60.44 -3.27
C GLY A 194 1.66 58.91 -3.19
N LEU A 195 1.71 58.20 -4.33
CA LEU A 195 1.54 56.75 -4.45
C LEU A 195 2.88 55.99 -4.63
N ALA A 196 4.00 56.62 -4.29
CA ALA A 196 5.33 56.03 -4.47
C ALA A 196 5.68 54.90 -3.49
N SER A 197 4.79 54.53 -2.56
CA SER A 197 5.07 53.49 -1.56
C SER A 197 4.68 52.10 -2.07
N LEU A 198 5.52 51.10 -1.79
CA LEU A 198 5.32 49.73 -2.26
C LEU A 198 5.51 48.72 -1.12
N PRO A 199 4.70 47.64 -1.04
CA PRO A 199 4.84 46.64 0.02
C PRO A 199 6.22 45.98 0.02
N LYS A 200 6.86 45.89 1.19
CA LYS A 200 8.25 45.41 1.36
C LYS A 200 8.60 44.14 0.57
N TYR A 201 7.75 43.12 0.62
CA TYR A 201 7.97 41.85 -0.09
C TYR A 201 7.96 41.95 -1.62
N LEU A 202 7.23 42.91 -2.18
CA LEU A 202 7.24 43.19 -3.61
C LEU A 202 8.43 44.08 -3.97
N ALA A 203 8.78 45.04 -3.12
CA ALA A 203 9.92 45.94 -3.33
C ALA A 203 11.24 45.17 -3.44
N GLU A 204 11.49 44.21 -2.54
CA GLU A 204 12.68 43.35 -2.55
C GLU A 204 12.79 42.46 -3.81
N ARG A 205 11.65 42.14 -4.44
CA ARG A 205 11.61 41.30 -5.66
C ARG A 205 11.68 42.12 -6.93
N VAL A 206 11.08 43.31 -6.95
CA VAL A 206 11.13 44.22 -8.10
C VAL A 206 12.52 44.84 -8.21
N TRP A 207 13.05 45.34 -7.07
CA TRP A 207 14.37 45.92 -6.93
C TRP A 207 15.28 44.94 -6.17
N PRO A 208 16.00 44.04 -6.86
CA PRO A 208 16.98 43.19 -6.19
C PRO A 208 18.00 44.11 -5.51
N ILE A 209 18.31 43.80 -4.24
CA ILE A 209 19.30 44.49 -3.41
C ILE A 209 20.61 44.55 -4.21
N GLY A 210 20.88 45.69 -4.85
CA GLY A 210 21.97 45.84 -5.82
C GLY A 210 21.74 46.87 -6.95
N SER A 211 20.53 47.43 -7.10
CA SER A 211 20.26 48.49 -8.08
C SER A 211 19.81 49.80 -7.43
N GLY A 212 20.36 50.15 -6.27
CA GLY A 212 20.19 51.48 -5.67
C GLY A 212 21.45 52.31 -5.86
N THR A 213 21.51 53.08 -6.94
CA THR A 213 22.20 54.38 -7.00
C THR A 213 21.14 55.42 -7.25
#